data_AF-A0A651GL32-F1
#
_entry.id   AF-A0A651GL32-F1
#
_cell.length_a   1.000
_cell.length_b   1.000
_cell.length_c   1.000
_cell.angle_alpha   90.00
_cell.angle_beta   90.00
_cell.angle_gamma   90.00
#
_symmetry.space_group_name_H-M   'P 1'
#
loop_
_entity.id
_entity.type
_entity.pdbx_description
1 polymer ?
#
loop_
_entity_poly.entity_id
_entity_poly.type
_entity_poly.pdbx_seq_one_letter_code
_entity_poly.pdbx_strand_id
1 'polypeptide(L)'
;MLDIPLLMNANRFGKRVAAVLLCLGVLAVPGLAVEIPHGRVTLHLQNALIGPAGEDSSAPRRVADLVLHTHFDAQGWAPVVGMAPDFNRAHHRGRVQRMRVLDDAVHLEVVIRIAGDPWVPGGAAAYHIVVPISDDDPWHGDIHQGSYTGRFDVHGVNGGVAITLKPGHRLAADLEHEQTAAHPRLWFRQQDLGDLRRRKEQSPVLAAAYETMEQADSILSLGLMYHLTGERSYAQRARVKIQGRMDERGDGIGNRGLVWGQRLREVANAYDLFSGHWDDAFDASVLAYLDWIGQRLLHRPHTVSRTLKWSANNEYQAYLRGAAALAALILHGKEGPEPQAPRPLGEQPRTITQDPALSPYFTEHDGQRFRSDWLPQRWWIAGPLPDPHNTQEDFFAHMGGSGQFHQSFSGEEKVRYQGAQALFEPLDQKYFWEHQGRSNIELTDLYARHYQRKEDGYFHTGYFYTVLDVREEQLVRYVDHPGGARLHAWINGRRLHADDYLRLQEGRH
;
A
#
# COMPACT_ATOMS: atom_id res chain seq x y z
N MET A 1 58.67 31.03 -35.36
CA MET A 1 57.91 32.17 -35.89
C MET A 1 56.45 31.84 -35.70
N LEU A 2 55.64 32.49 -34.88
CA LEU A 2 55.74 33.74 -34.13
C LEU A 2 54.80 33.59 -32.91
N ASP A 3 55.21 34.16 -31.78
CA ASP A 3 54.44 34.37 -30.56
C ASP A 3 53.15 35.17 -30.78
N ILE A 4 52.07 34.84 -30.04
CA ILE A 4 51.17 35.80 -29.36
C ILE A 4 50.61 35.15 -28.06
N PRO A 5 50.58 35.86 -26.90
CA PRO A 5 50.29 35.30 -25.58
C PRO A 5 48.88 35.60 -25.02
N LEU A 6 48.58 34.93 -23.90
CA LEU A 6 47.62 35.19 -22.81
C LEU A 6 46.86 36.54 -22.81
N LEU A 7 45.54 36.48 -22.58
CA LEU A 7 44.90 37.21 -21.46
C LEU A 7 43.46 36.74 -21.14
N MET A 8 43.34 36.27 -19.90
CA MET A 8 42.21 36.22 -18.96
C MET A 8 40.82 36.71 -19.41
N ASN A 9 39.81 35.87 -19.18
CA ASN A 9 38.51 36.35 -18.70
C ASN A 9 37.77 35.28 -17.87
N ALA A 10 38.29 35.04 -16.66
CA ALA A 10 37.55 34.35 -15.60
C ALA A 10 36.84 35.41 -14.75
N ASN A 11 35.56 35.67 -15.05
CA ASN A 11 34.56 36.20 -14.11
C ASN A 11 33.27 36.52 -14.87
N ARG A 12 32.28 35.60 -14.81
CA ARG A 12 30.83 35.88 -14.93
C ARG A 12 29.98 34.59 -14.96
N PHE A 13 30.18 33.66 -14.01
CA PHE A 13 29.24 32.53 -13.86
C PHE A 13 29.07 32.06 -12.41
N GLY A 14 29.11 32.99 -11.46
CA GLY A 14 29.06 32.68 -10.03
C GLY A 14 28.24 33.68 -9.21
N LYS A 15 27.01 34.02 -9.62
CA LYS A 15 26.10 34.86 -8.80
C LYS A 15 24.61 34.50 -8.88
N ARG A 16 24.22 33.31 -9.35
CA ARG A 16 22.80 32.87 -9.37
C ARG A 16 22.50 31.50 -8.72
N VAL A 17 23.49 30.84 -8.10
CA VAL A 17 23.28 29.59 -7.34
C VAL A 17 23.26 29.82 -5.81
N ALA A 18 23.63 31.02 -5.34
CA ALA A 18 23.65 31.34 -3.90
C ALA A 18 22.30 31.86 -3.34
N ALA A 19 21.22 31.88 -4.14
CA ALA A 19 19.93 32.47 -3.75
C ALA A 19 18.82 31.45 -3.42
N VAL A 20 19.10 30.14 -3.46
CA VAL A 20 18.13 29.08 -3.08
C VAL A 20 18.53 28.36 -1.78
N LEU A 21 19.77 28.56 -1.30
CA LEU A 21 20.23 28.06 0.00
C LEU A 21 19.89 29.00 1.19
N LEU A 22 19.19 30.12 0.93
CA LEU A 22 18.89 31.14 1.96
C LEU A 22 17.49 31.04 2.58
N CYS A 23 16.71 29.99 2.32
CA CYS A 23 15.41 29.74 2.96
C CYS A 23 15.47 28.72 4.12
N LEU A 24 16.65 28.23 4.48
CA LEU A 24 16.91 27.41 5.68
C LEU A 24 17.87 28.10 6.65
N GLY A 25 17.91 29.42 6.61
CA GLY A 25 18.62 30.25 7.60
C GLY A 25 17.93 30.20 8.95
N VAL A 26 18.13 29.11 9.69
CA VAL A 26 18.10 29.17 11.14
C VAL A 26 19.25 30.10 11.53
N LEU A 27 18.91 31.35 11.88
CA LEU A 27 19.81 32.19 12.65
C LEU A 27 20.10 31.43 13.94
N ALA A 28 21.28 30.82 14.02
CA ALA A 28 21.77 30.17 15.23
C ALA A 28 21.91 31.25 16.29
N VAL A 29 20.90 31.39 17.14
CA VAL A 29 21.03 32.06 18.43
C VAL A 29 21.99 31.18 19.23
N PRO A 30 23.15 31.69 19.68
CA PRO A 30 24.05 30.91 20.50
C PRO A 30 23.42 30.73 21.89
N GLY A 31 22.77 29.58 22.08
CA GLY A 31 22.15 29.18 23.33
C GLY A 31 21.35 27.90 23.09
N LEU A 32 21.91 26.77 23.51
CA LEU A 32 21.28 25.43 23.54
C LEU A 32 20.84 24.88 22.17
N ALA A 33 21.80 24.34 21.42
CA ALA A 33 21.47 23.33 20.41
C ALA A 33 21.08 22.03 21.14
N VAL A 34 19.81 21.86 21.46
CA VAL A 34 19.29 20.59 21.96
C VAL A 34 19.35 19.58 20.81
N GLU A 35 20.29 18.64 20.90
CA GLU A 35 20.37 17.53 19.96
C GLU A 35 19.26 16.53 20.29
N ILE A 36 18.33 16.35 19.34
CA ILE A 36 17.28 15.33 19.49
C ILE A 36 17.91 13.98 19.16
N PRO A 37 17.85 12.99 20.08
CA PRO A 37 18.47 11.70 19.83
C PRO A 37 17.84 11.02 18.63
N HIS A 38 18.67 10.43 17.77
CA HIS A 38 18.17 9.56 16.72
C HIS A 38 17.47 8.35 17.34
N GLY A 39 16.27 8.03 16.86
CA GLY A 39 15.57 6.87 17.36
C GLY A 39 14.13 6.73 16.96
N ARG A 40 13.51 5.70 17.53
CA ARG A 40 12.11 5.36 17.33
C ARG A 40 11.28 6.23 18.26
N VAL A 41 10.35 6.98 17.67
CA VAL A 41 9.42 7.85 18.39
C VAL A 41 8.05 7.19 18.36
N THR A 42 7.45 7.03 19.53
CA THR A 42 6.04 6.67 19.67
C THR A 42 5.30 7.80 20.35
N LEU A 43 4.20 8.25 19.75
CA LEU A 43 3.32 9.30 20.28
C LEU A 43 1.95 8.68 20.53
N HIS A 44 1.45 8.71 21.76
CA HIS A 44 0.11 8.26 22.12
C HIS A 44 -0.74 9.48 22.44
N LEU A 45 -1.58 9.88 21.49
CA LEU A 45 -2.47 11.03 21.61
C LEU A 45 -3.82 10.57 22.16
N GLN A 46 -4.20 11.10 23.32
CA GLN A 46 -5.45 10.74 23.99
C GLN A 46 -6.65 11.43 23.34
N ASN A 47 -7.72 10.70 23.06
CA ASN A 47 -8.97 11.22 22.46
C ASN A 47 -8.78 11.98 21.13
N ALA A 48 -7.79 11.58 20.34
CA ALA A 48 -7.42 12.25 19.09
C ALA A 48 -8.44 12.09 17.96
N LEU A 49 -9.28 11.06 18.02
CA LEU A 49 -10.26 10.74 17.00
C LEU A 49 -11.68 10.80 17.56
N ILE A 50 -12.60 11.26 16.72
CA ILE A 50 -14.04 11.36 17.03
C ILE A 50 -14.78 10.50 16.01
N GLY A 51 -15.40 9.43 16.47
CA GLY A 51 -16.22 8.54 15.67
C GLY A 51 -17.53 9.18 15.21
N PRO A 52 -18.23 8.55 14.26
CA PRO A 52 -19.59 8.94 13.93
C PRO A 52 -20.46 8.91 15.20
N ALA A 53 -21.44 9.80 15.27
CA ALA A 53 -22.50 9.66 16.27
C ALA A 53 -23.15 8.28 16.07
N GLY A 54 -23.50 7.60 17.16
CA GLY A 54 -24.28 6.37 17.06
C GLY A 54 -25.62 6.65 16.35
N GLU A 55 -26.34 5.59 15.98
CA GLU A 55 -27.71 5.73 15.44
C GLU A 55 -28.60 6.56 16.37
N ASP A 56 -28.34 6.49 17.67
CA ASP A 56 -28.84 7.43 18.65
C ASP A 56 -28.00 8.72 18.65
N SER A 57 -28.53 9.76 18.02
CA SER A 57 -27.93 11.10 18.00
C SER A 57 -27.69 11.73 19.38
N SER A 58 -28.29 11.17 20.44
CA SER A 58 -28.09 11.61 21.83
C SER A 58 -26.91 10.93 22.52
N ALA A 59 -26.41 9.81 21.97
CA ALA A 59 -25.26 9.12 22.52
C ALA A 59 -23.98 9.97 22.31
N PRO A 60 -23.10 10.09 23.33
CA PRO A 60 -21.85 10.80 23.17
C PRO A 60 -21.04 10.17 22.03
N ARG A 61 -20.47 11.01 21.17
CA ARG A 61 -19.60 10.53 20.10
C ARG A 61 -18.46 9.73 20.69
N ARG A 62 -18.20 8.57 20.10
CA ARG A 62 -17.07 7.72 20.48
C ARG A 62 -15.77 8.51 20.28
N VAL A 63 -15.03 8.74 21.35
CA VAL A 63 -13.66 9.25 21.26
C VAL A 63 -12.68 8.09 21.32
N ALA A 64 -11.55 8.21 20.63
CA ALA A 64 -10.54 7.16 20.60
C ALA A 64 -9.14 7.75 20.57
N ASP A 65 -8.21 7.00 21.17
CA ASP A 65 -6.80 7.31 21.18
C ASP A 65 -6.13 6.99 19.84
N LEU A 66 -5.08 7.73 19.52
CA LEU A 66 -4.26 7.53 18.34
C LEU A 66 -2.81 7.30 18.74
N VAL A 67 -2.28 6.13 18.41
CA VAL A 67 -0.86 5.81 18.59
C VAL A 67 -0.14 5.98 17.27
N LEU A 68 0.91 6.80 17.27
CA LEU A 68 1.75 7.11 16.12
C LEU A 68 3.15 6.55 16.34
N HIS A 69 3.71 5.91 15.31
CA HIS A 69 5.07 5.42 15.29
C HIS A 69 5.83 6.06 14.13
N THR A 70 7.04 6.52 14.40
CA THR A 70 7.96 7.05 13.39
C THR A 70 9.41 6.88 13.87
N HIS A 71 10.35 7.29 13.04
CA HIS A 71 11.78 7.30 13.32
C HIS A 71 12.35 8.67 12.97
N PHE A 72 13.30 9.14 13.76
CA PHE A 72 14.08 10.34 13.48
C PHE A 72 15.55 9.97 13.40
N ASP A 73 16.22 10.35 12.32
CA ASP A 73 17.66 10.15 12.13
C ASP A 73 18.30 11.32 11.36
N ALA A 74 19.55 11.13 10.93
CA ALA A 74 20.33 12.12 10.20
C ALA A 74 19.68 12.56 8.86
N GLN A 75 18.81 11.74 8.27
CA GLN A 75 18.05 12.06 7.06
C GLN A 75 16.72 12.76 7.36
N GLY A 76 16.33 12.81 8.64
CA GLY A 76 15.14 13.48 9.14
C GLY A 76 14.07 12.50 9.62
N TRP A 77 12.80 12.90 9.48
CA TRP A 77 11.66 12.12 9.93
C TRP A 77 11.26 11.08 8.88
N ALA A 78 11.18 9.82 9.31
CA ALA A 78 10.52 8.77 8.54
C ALA A 78 9.00 8.99 8.45
N PRO A 79 8.32 8.36 7.48
CA PRO A 79 6.85 8.35 7.44
C PRO A 79 6.23 7.92 8.78
N VAL A 80 5.14 8.57 9.17
CA VAL A 80 4.39 8.24 10.38
C VAL A 80 3.40 7.13 10.07
N VAL A 81 3.40 6.08 10.88
CA VAL A 81 2.39 5.02 10.87
C VAL A 81 1.54 5.12 12.12
N GLY A 82 0.23 5.29 11.97
CA GLY A 82 -0.70 5.39 13.08
C GLY A 82 -1.60 4.16 13.23
N MET A 83 -2.09 3.94 14.44
CA MET A 83 -3.14 2.96 14.77
C MET A 83 -4.06 3.54 15.84
N ALA A 84 -5.35 3.26 15.72
CA ALA A 84 -6.35 3.57 16.74
C ALA A 84 -7.28 2.36 16.93
N PRO A 85 -6.86 1.34 17.71
CA PRO A 85 -7.59 0.06 17.83
C PRO A 85 -9.04 0.22 18.29
N ASP A 86 -9.31 1.24 19.10
CA ASP A 86 -10.64 1.59 19.59
C ASP A 86 -11.39 2.56 18.66
N PHE A 87 -10.85 2.88 17.49
CA PHE A 87 -11.53 3.65 16.45
C PHE A 87 -11.91 2.73 15.29
N ASN A 88 -10.90 2.16 14.64
CA ASN A 88 -11.05 1.27 13.50
C ASN A 88 -9.85 0.31 13.39
N ARG A 89 -9.89 -0.65 12.46
CA ARG A 89 -8.83 -1.67 12.30
C ARG A 89 -7.78 -1.34 11.25
N ALA A 90 -7.76 -0.12 10.73
CA ALA A 90 -6.87 0.27 9.64
C ALA A 90 -5.57 0.89 10.16
N HIS A 91 -4.51 0.79 9.35
CA HIS A 91 -3.26 1.52 9.58
C HIS A 91 -3.33 2.90 8.94
N HIS A 92 -3.03 3.93 9.72
CA HIS A 92 -3.02 5.32 9.28
C HIS A 92 -1.63 5.71 8.78
N ARG A 93 -1.55 6.62 7.82
CA ARG A 93 -0.27 7.03 7.21
C ARG A 93 -0.15 8.54 7.22
N GLY A 94 1.00 9.04 7.67
CA GLY A 94 1.24 10.46 7.84
C GLY A 94 2.72 10.82 7.74
N ARG A 95 3.03 12.04 8.15
CA ARG A 95 4.39 12.56 8.26
C ARG A 95 4.45 13.68 9.29
N VAL A 96 5.64 13.88 9.85
CA VAL A 96 5.97 15.13 10.54
C VAL A 96 6.26 16.18 9.45
N GLN A 97 5.44 17.23 9.38
CA GLN A 97 5.64 18.33 8.45
C GLN A 97 6.71 19.30 8.92
N ARG A 98 6.73 19.56 10.23
CA ARG A 98 7.65 20.51 10.85
C ARG A 98 7.96 20.08 12.27
N MET A 99 9.18 20.37 12.68
CA MET A 99 9.63 20.30 14.05
C MET A 99 10.29 21.63 14.41
N ARG A 100 10.04 22.13 15.61
CA ARG A 100 10.76 23.26 16.20
C ARG A 100 11.13 22.90 17.62
N VAL A 101 12.39 23.14 17.97
CA VAL A 101 12.81 23.16 19.36
C VAL A 101 12.74 24.61 19.81
N LEU A 102 11.91 24.88 20.80
CA LEU A 102 11.87 26.13 21.54
C LEU A 102 12.50 25.87 22.92
N ASP A 103 12.92 26.92 23.61
CA ASP A 103 13.78 26.85 24.79
C ASP A 103 13.34 25.81 25.84
N ASP A 104 12.04 25.59 26.00
CA ASP A 104 11.44 24.67 26.99
C ASP A 104 10.60 23.53 26.37
N ALA A 105 10.51 23.42 25.04
CA ALA A 105 9.63 22.45 24.41
C ALA A 105 9.98 22.08 22.97
N VAL A 106 9.67 20.83 22.59
CA VAL A 106 9.59 20.40 21.19
C VAL A 106 8.16 20.56 20.68
N HIS A 107 8.05 21.24 19.55
CA HIS A 107 6.83 21.42 18.78
C HIS A 107 6.87 20.56 17.53
N LEU A 108 5.89 19.67 17.36
CA LEU A 108 5.73 18.85 16.15
C LEU A 108 4.42 19.22 15.45
N GLU A 109 4.49 19.48 14.15
CA GLU A 109 3.33 19.56 13.27
C GLU A 109 3.22 18.23 12.52
N VAL A 110 2.21 17.42 12.85
CA VAL A 110 1.98 16.10 12.24
C VAL A 110 0.72 16.16 11.38
N VAL A 111 0.81 15.68 10.14
CA VAL A 111 -0.37 15.43 9.29
C VAL A 111 -0.48 13.96 8.99
N ILE A 112 -1.70 13.43 9.10
CA ILE A 112 -1.95 12.00 8.95
C ILE A 112 -3.30 11.78 8.26
N ARG A 113 -3.33 10.82 7.34
CA ARG A 113 -4.56 10.27 6.80
C ARG A 113 -4.98 9.07 7.64
N ILE A 114 -6.07 9.23 8.36
CA ILE A 114 -6.75 8.16 9.08
C ILE A 114 -7.41 7.30 8.02
N ALA A 115 -6.83 6.13 7.72
CA ALA A 115 -7.46 5.16 6.84
C ALA A 115 -8.78 4.67 7.48
N GLY A 116 -9.82 4.53 6.68
CA GLY A 116 -11.08 3.92 7.11
C GLY A 116 -11.02 2.39 7.03
N ASP A 117 -12.01 1.74 7.62
CA ASP A 117 -12.30 0.32 7.41
C ASP A 117 -13.76 0.16 6.94
N PRO A 118 -14.26 -1.07 6.69
CA PRO A 118 -15.63 -1.27 6.21
C PRO A 118 -16.74 -0.73 7.11
N TRP A 119 -16.45 -0.37 8.37
CA TRP A 119 -17.45 0.04 9.36
C TRP A 119 -17.28 1.49 9.79
N VAL A 120 -16.04 1.99 9.84
CA VAL A 120 -15.74 3.34 10.32
C VAL A 120 -14.98 4.10 9.24
N PRO A 121 -15.55 5.20 8.71
CA PRO A 121 -14.87 6.00 7.71
C PRO A 121 -13.59 6.60 8.28
N GLY A 122 -12.61 6.75 7.40
CA GLY A 122 -11.38 7.49 7.67
C GLY A 122 -11.55 8.99 7.47
N GLY A 123 -10.44 9.72 7.54
CA GLY A 123 -10.45 11.17 7.39
C GLY A 123 -9.04 11.77 7.39
N ALA A 124 -8.96 13.07 7.18
CA ALA A 124 -7.71 13.82 7.31
C ALA A 124 -7.54 14.31 8.75
N ALA A 125 -6.34 14.19 9.31
CA ALA A 125 -6.04 14.77 10.61
C ALA A 125 -4.73 15.57 10.59
N ALA A 126 -4.69 16.61 11.42
CA ALA A 126 -3.52 17.43 11.64
C ALA A 126 -3.40 17.78 13.12
N TYR A 127 -2.22 17.60 13.69
CA TYR A 127 -1.94 17.81 15.10
C TYR A 127 -0.73 18.72 15.26
N HIS A 128 -0.84 19.67 16.17
CA HIS A 128 0.26 20.41 16.75
C HIS A 128 0.51 19.85 18.15
N ILE A 129 1.65 19.20 18.31
CA ILE A 129 2.05 18.47 19.52
C ILE A 129 3.16 19.27 20.21
N VAL A 130 3.02 19.48 21.51
CA VAL A 130 3.96 20.22 22.34
C VAL A 130 4.46 19.32 23.46
N VAL A 131 5.78 19.18 23.54
CA VAL A 131 6.47 18.26 24.44
C VAL A 131 7.46 19.08 25.28
N PRO A 132 7.18 19.33 26.56
CA PRO A 132 8.13 19.97 27.45
C PRO A 132 9.47 19.21 27.47
N ILE A 133 10.57 19.96 27.41
CA ILE A 133 11.93 19.45 27.60
C ILE A 133 12.30 19.71 29.06
N SER A 134 12.79 18.68 29.75
CA SER A 134 13.33 18.82 31.11
C SER A 134 14.84 19.06 31.04
N ASP A 135 15.36 19.98 31.86
CA ASP A 135 16.80 20.27 31.97
C ASP A 135 17.60 19.06 32.47
N ASP A 136 17.03 18.27 33.38
CA ASP A 136 17.71 17.16 34.04
C ASP A 136 17.83 15.91 33.14
N ASP A 137 16.91 15.77 32.19
CA ASP A 137 16.88 14.64 31.28
C ASP A 137 15.97 14.94 30.07
N PRO A 138 16.50 15.58 29.01
CA PRO A 138 15.65 16.05 27.92
C PRO A 138 15.01 14.89 27.15
N TRP A 139 15.55 13.66 27.25
CA TRP A 139 15.16 12.54 26.39
C TRP A 139 15.39 11.11 26.93
N HIS A 140 15.97 10.94 28.13
CA HIS A 140 16.08 9.63 28.77
C HIS A 140 14.94 9.48 29.79
N GLY A 141 14.44 8.25 29.92
CA GLY A 141 13.19 7.96 30.65
C GLY A 141 12.07 7.54 29.72
N ASP A 142 11.39 6.45 30.06
CA ASP A 142 10.58 5.67 29.11
C ASP A 142 9.34 6.38 28.55
N ILE A 143 8.89 7.51 29.14
CA ILE A 143 7.69 8.24 28.69
C ILE A 143 7.76 9.74 29.10
N HIS A 144 7.73 10.65 28.13
CA HIS A 144 7.52 12.09 28.31
C HIS A 144 6.04 12.45 28.16
N GLN A 145 5.56 13.41 28.94
CA GLN A 145 4.17 13.89 28.86
C GLN A 145 4.12 15.25 28.18
N GLY A 146 3.16 15.44 27.28
CA GLY A 146 2.92 16.70 26.60
C GLY A 146 1.44 16.94 26.33
N SER A 147 1.14 17.89 25.46
CA SER A 147 -0.21 18.16 24.99
C SER A 147 -0.28 18.26 23.48
N TYR A 148 -1.47 18.12 22.91
CA TYR A 148 -1.68 18.42 21.51
C TYR A 148 -3.00 19.18 21.30
N THR A 149 -3.01 19.95 20.21
CA THR A 149 -4.22 20.54 19.63
C THR A 149 -4.26 20.16 18.16
N GLY A 150 -5.44 19.96 17.60
CA GLY A 150 -5.53 19.53 16.21
C GLY A 150 -6.94 19.50 15.66
N ARG A 151 -7.06 18.83 14.52
CA ARG A 151 -8.33 18.55 13.87
C ARG A 151 -8.35 17.12 13.34
N PHE A 152 -9.50 16.48 13.44
CA PHE A 152 -9.87 15.31 12.67
C PHE A 152 -11.08 15.67 11.81
N ASP A 153 -10.88 15.66 10.49
CA ASP A 153 -11.75 16.28 9.49
C ASP A 153 -12.12 17.72 9.86
N VAL A 154 -13.40 17.96 10.16
CA VAL A 154 -13.95 19.27 10.53
C VAL A 154 -13.99 19.49 12.04
N HIS A 155 -13.65 18.47 12.84
CA HIS A 155 -13.78 18.50 14.29
C HIS A 155 -12.44 18.89 14.94
N GLY A 156 -12.47 19.95 15.76
CA GLY A 156 -11.35 20.29 16.62
C GLY A 156 -11.17 19.25 17.73
N VAL A 157 -9.92 18.87 18.00
CA VAL A 157 -9.53 17.90 19.03
C VAL A 157 -8.35 18.44 19.83
N ASN A 158 -8.27 18.06 21.09
CA ASN A 158 -7.14 18.36 21.96
C ASN A 158 -7.07 17.32 23.08
N GLY A 159 -5.89 17.16 23.66
CA GLY A 159 -5.67 16.20 24.74
C GLY A 159 -4.21 16.10 25.17
N GLY A 160 -3.95 15.15 26.05
CA GLY A 160 -2.60 14.77 26.44
C GLY A 160 -1.90 13.94 25.36
N VAL A 161 -0.57 14.02 25.32
CA VAL A 161 0.26 13.10 24.55
C VAL A 161 1.29 12.44 25.48
N ALA A 162 1.43 11.13 25.36
CA ALA A 162 2.55 10.40 25.95
C ALA A 162 3.55 10.05 24.84
N ILE A 163 4.84 10.32 25.07
CA ILE A 163 5.89 10.19 24.07
C ILE A 163 6.98 9.29 24.58
N THR A 164 7.28 8.25 23.84
CA THR A 164 8.41 7.37 24.12
C THR A 164 9.42 7.52 23.00
N LEU A 165 10.62 7.99 23.34
CA LEU A 165 11.77 7.95 22.46
C LEU A 165 12.66 6.77 22.87
N LYS A 166 12.80 5.80 21.97
CA LYS A 166 13.77 4.71 22.16
C LYS A 166 14.96 4.98 21.26
N PRO A 167 16.20 4.94 21.78
CA PRO A 167 17.40 5.03 20.96
C PRO A 167 17.25 4.10 19.76
N GLY A 168 17.58 4.62 18.58
CA GLY A 168 17.66 3.77 17.40
C GLY A 168 18.64 2.65 17.71
N HIS A 169 18.24 1.39 17.48
CA HIS A 169 19.25 0.34 17.47
C HIS A 169 20.16 0.66 16.30
N ARG A 170 21.41 1.05 16.58
CA ARG A 170 22.45 0.98 15.55
C ARG A 170 22.49 -0.49 15.15
N LEU A 171 21.99 -0.79 13.95
CA LEU A 171 22.35 -2.04 13.30
C LEU A 171 23.87 -2.09 13.34
N ALA A 172 24.42 -3.20 13.80
CA ALA A 172 25.86 -3.38 13.86
C ALA A 172 26.43 -3.05 12.46
N ALA A 173 27.54 -2.30 12.39
CA ALA A 173 28.04 -1.73 11.12
C ALA A 173 28.33 -2.80 10.05
N ASP A 174 28.52 -4.04 10.48
CA ASP A 174 28.65 -5.26 9.68
C ASP A 174 27.34 -5.75 9.01
N LEU A 175 26.18 -5.16 9.34
CA LEU A 175 24.90 -5.35 8.65
C LEU A 175 24.68 -4.31 7.51
N GLU A 176 25.75 -3.66 7.05
CA GLU A 176 25.68 -2.59 6.04
C GLU A 176 24.95 -2.97 4.73
N HIS A 177 24.29 -1.95 4.17
CA HIS A 177 23.25 -1.96 3.14
C HIS A 177 23.56 -2.70 1.83
N GLU A 178 24.81 -2.98 1.50
CA GLU A 178 25.20 -3.43 0.15
C GLU A 178 24.72 -4.85 -0.18
N GLN A 179 24.37 -5.68 0.81
CA GLN A 179 23.87 -7.03 0.57
C GLN A 179 22.33 -7.15 0.55
N THR A 180 21.62 -6.03 0.44
CA THR A 180 20.15 -6.04 0.34
C THR A 180 19.64 -6.45 -1.04
N ALA A 181 20.46 -6.40 -2.09
CA ALA A 181 20.02 -6.85 -3.42
C ALA A 181 20.32 -8.33 -3.69
N ALA A 182 21.30 -8.91 -3.00
CA ALA A 182 21.79 -10.26 -3.27
C ALA A 182 20.94 -11.34 -2.57
N HIS A 183 20.56 -12.36 -3.34
CA HIS A 183 19.85 -13.55 -2.89
C HIS A 183 20.74 -14.79 -3.13
N PRO A 184 20.73 -15.82 -2.27
CA PRO A 184 19.93 -15.94 -1.04
C PRO A 184 20.46 -15.11 0.12
N ARG A 185 19.57 -14.77 1.05
CA ARG A 185 19.89 -13.94 2.23
C ARG A 185 19.08 -14.20 3.49
N LEU A 186 17.98 -14.95 3.40
CA LEU A 186 17.15 -15.24 4.57
C LEU A 186 17.78 -16.34 5.45
N TRP A 187 18.35 -17.37 4.82
CA TRP A 187 18.86 -18.56 5.52
C TRP A 187 20.38 -18.64 5.54
N PHE A 188 21.00 -18.23 4.45
CA PHE A 188 22.44 -18.20 4.25
C PHE A 188 22.76 -17.24 3.11
N ARG A 189 24.02 -16.82 3.02
CA ARG A 189 24.57 -16.01 1.94
C ARG A 189 25.38 -16.88 0.99
N GLN A 190 25.65 -16.35 -0.21
CA GLN A 190 26.50 -17.03 -1.20
C GLN A 190 27.88 -17.43 -0.65
N GLN A 191 28.47 -16.57 0.19
CA GLN A 191 29.76 -16.82 0.84
C GLN A 191 29.73 -17.98 1.85
N ASP A 192 28.55 -18.34 2.38
CA ASP A 192 28.42 -19.41 3.38
C ASP A 192 28.40 -20.81 2.73
N LEU A 193 28.20 -20.90 1.41
CA LEU A 193 28.06 -22.18 0.70
C LEU A 193 29.27 -23.10 0.83
N GLY A 194 30.48 -22.55 0.89
CA GLY A 194 31.69 -23.33 1.08
C GLY A 194 31.73 -24.03 2.44
N ASP A 195 31.34 -23.32 3.50
CA ASP A 195 31.26 -23.90 4.84
C ASP A 195 30.11 -24.91 4.95
N LEU A 196 28.96 -24.63 4.35
CA LEU A 196 27.83 -25.56 4.33
C LEU A 196 28.18 -26.90 3.64
N ARG A 197 28.89 -26.86 2.51
CA ARG A 197 29.40 -28.07 1.83
C ARG A 197 30.38 -28.84 2.71
N ARG A 198 31.34 -28.13 3.33
CA ARG A 198 32.30 -28.75 4.26
C ARG A 198 31.60 -29.41 5.46
N ARG A 199 30.63 -28.73 6.09
CA ARG A 199 29.87 -29.27 7.22
C ARG A 199 29.08 -30.52 6.84
N LYS A 200 28.51 -30.56 5.63
CA LYS A 200 27.84 -31.75 5.07
C LYS A 200 28.79 -32.94 4.99
N GLU A 201 29.99 -32.74 4.45
CA GLU A 201 30.98 -33.81 4.28
C GLU A 201 31.55 -34.33 5.61
N GLN A 202 31.69 -33.44 6.60
CA GLN A 202 32.33 -33.76 7.87
C GLN A 202 31.37 -34.31 8.94
N SER A 203 30.06 -34.13 8.80
CA SER A 203 29.08 -34.52 9.81
C SER A 203 28.13 -35.60 9.28
N PRO A 204 28.23 -36.84 9.80
CA PRO A 204 27.29 -37.92 9.44
C PRO A 204 25.83 -37.58 9.72
N VAL A 205 25.55 -36.80 10.78
CA VAL A 205 24.20 -36.34 11.11
C VAL A 205 23.67 -35.38 10.04
N LEU A 206 24.50 -34.45 9.57
CA LEU A 206 24.10 -33.55 8.49
C LEU A 206 23.94 -34.32 7.19
N ALA A 207 24.84 -35.26 6.87
CA ALA A 207 24.71 -36.13 5.69
C ALA A 207 23.37 -36.87 5.66
N ALA A 208 22.97 -37.50 6.77
CA ALA A 208 21.65 -38.15 6.88
C ALA A 208 20.48 -37.16 6.79
N ALA A 209 20.64 -35.96 7.34
CA ALA A 209 19.63 -34.90 7.20
C ALA A 209 19.47 -34.46 5.73
N TYR A 210 20.54 -34.45 4.93
CA TYR A 210 20.48 -34.14 3.50
C TYR A 210 19.68 -35.16 2.70
N GLU A 211 19.88 -36.45 2.95
CA GLU A 211 19.09 -37.51 2.31
C GLU A 211 17.60 -37.37 2.65
N THR A 212 17.29 -37.07 3.92
CA THR A 212 15.91 -36.81 4.36
C THR A 212 15.33 -35.56 3.70
N MET A 213 16.12 -34.50 3.57
CA MET A 213 15.69 -33.26 2.94
C MET A 213 15.35 -33.46 1.46
N GLU A 214 16.17 -34.21 0.72
CA GLU A 214 15.91 -34.52 -0.68
C GLU A 214 14.57 -35.26 -0.88
N GLN A 215 14.27 -36.22 0.02
CA GLN A 215 13.00 -36.95 0.03
C GLN A 215 11.80 -36.08 0.43
N ALA A 216 12.01 -35.11 1.34
CA ALA A 216 10.94 -34.25 1.83
C ALA A 216 10.36 -33.33 0.75
N ASP A 217 11.12 -33.04 -0.31
CA ASP A 217 10.65 -32.26 -1.48
C ASP A 217 10.00 -30.92 -1.08
N SER A 218 10.49 -30.33 0.01
CA SER A 218 10.07 -29.02 0.51
C SER A 218 10.80 -27.91 -0.23
N ILE A 219 10.25 -26.70 -0.28
CA ILE A 219 10.90 -25.55 -0.92
C ILE A 219 12.30 -25.28 -0.35
N LEU A 220 12.45 -25.36 0.98
CA LEU A 220 13.73 -25.17 1.65
C LEU A 220 14.72 -26.27 1.26
N SER A 221 14.26 -27.53 1.24
CA SER A 221 15.07 -28.66 0.80
C SER A 221 15.57 -28.47 -0.63
N LEU A 222 14.67 -28.14 -1.56
CA LEU A 222 15.00 -27.92 -2.96
C LEU A 222 16.02 -26.78 -3.12
N GLY A 223 15.84 -25.66 -2.41
CA GLY A 223 16.73 -24.52 -2.50
C GLY A 223 18.11 -24.81 -1.93
N LEU A 224 18.18 -25.48 -0.78
CA LEU A 224 19.46 -25.90 -0.21
C LEU A 224 20.18 -26.90 -1.14
N MET A 225 19.47 -27.88 -1.69
CA MET A 225 20.06 -28.86 -2.61
C MET A 225 20.56 -28.18 -3.89
N TYR A 226 19.78 -27.26 -4.47
CA TYR A 226 20.21 -26.44 -5.61
C TYR A 226 21.53 -25.72 -5.36
N HIS A 227 21.66 -25.01 -4.23
CA HIS A 227 22.86 -24.24 -3.92
C HIS A 227 24.08 -25.12 -3.61
N LEU A 228 23.87 -26.32 -3.08
CA LEU A 228 24.96 -27.24 -2.77
C LEU A 228 25.46 -28.02 -3.99
N THR A 229 24.56 -28.45 -4.88
CA THR A 229 24.89 -29.31 -6.03
C THR A 229 24.99 -28.56 -7.36
N GLY A 230 24.34 -27.41 -7.49
CA GLY A 230 24.20 -26.66 -8.75
C GLY A 230 23.18 -27.26 -9.73
N GLU A 231 22.43 -28.28 -9.34
CA GLU A 231 21.52 -28.98 -10.24
C GLU A 231 20.23 -28.19 -10.50
N ARG A 232 20.02 -27.77 -11.75
CA ARG A 232 18.87 -26.94 -12.15
C ARG A 232 17.50 -27.62 -11.99
N SER A 233 17.45 -28.95 -11.90
CA SER A 233 16.19 -29.70 -11.73
C SER A 233 15.45 -29.30 -10.45
N TYR A 234 16.17 -28.95 -9.38
CA TYR A 234 15.58 -28.50 -8.11
C TYR A 234 14.87 -27.14 -8.26
N ALA A 235 15.46 -26.19 -9.00
CA ALA A 235 14.85 -24.89 -9.28
C ALA A 235 13.57 -25.04 -10.12
N GLN A 236 13.56 -25.98 -11.08
CA GLN A 236 12.38 -26.25 -11.91
C GLN A 236 11.25 -26.91 -11.09
N ARG A 237 11.58 -27.86 -10.20
CA ARG A 237 10.61 -28.47 -9.27
C ARG A 237 10.02 -27.42 -8.32
N ALA A 238 10.86 -26.53 -7.81
CA ALA A 238 10.41 -25.43 -6.95
C ALA A 238 9.46 -24.49 -7.71
N ARG A 239 9.78 -24.13 -8.97
CA ARG A 239 8.91 -23.32 -9.83
C ARG A 239 7.50 -23.91 -9.94
N VAL A 240 7.37 -25.20 -10.24
CA VAL A 240 6.07 -25.90 -10.36
C VAL A 240 5.28 -25.82 -9.05
N LYS A 241 5.94 -26.08 -7.91
CA LYS A 241 5.29 -25.99 -6.60
C LYS A 241 4.83 -24.58 -6.27
N ILE A 242 5.67 -23.57 -6.51
CA ILE A 242 5.37 -22.17 -6.20
C ILE A 242 4.28 -21.62 -7.10
N GLN A 243 4.28 -21.97 -8.38
CA GLN A 243 3.17 -21.67 -9.27
C GLN A 243 1.86 -22.24 -8.69
N GLY A 244 1.85 -23.53 -8.31
CA GLY A 244 0.69 -24.13 -7.65
C GLY A 244 0.26 -23.39 -6.37
N ARG A 245 1.20 -22.96 -5.51
CA ARG A 245 0.88 -22.19 -4.30
C ARG A 245 0.32 -20.80 -4.60
N MET A 246 0.85 -20.15 -5.63
CA MET A 246 0.35 -18.86 -6.07
C MET A 246 -1.05 -19.00 -6.66
N ASP A 247 -1.32 -20.09 -7.38
CA ASP A 247 -2.62 -20.41 -7.98
C ASP A 247 -3.65 -20.90 -6.95
N GLU A 248 -3.22 -21.35 -5.77
CA GLU A 248 -4.12 -21.71 -4.69
C GLU A 248 -4.73 -20.45 -4.03
N ARG A 249 -6.04 -20.30 -4.21
CA ARG A 249 -6.75 -19.05 -3.87
C ARG A 249 -7.69 -19.13 -2.66
N GLY A 250 -8.00 -20.32 -2.16
CA GLY A 250 -8.92 -20.50 -1.03
C GLY A 250 -8.31 -20.16 0.33
N ASP A 251 -9.14 -19.73 1.29
CA ASP A 251 -8.74 -19.36 2.66
C ASP A 251 -8.37 -20.55 3.57
N GLY A 252 -8.36 -21.76 3.00
CA GLY A 252 -8.08 -23.02 3.69
C GLY A 252 -9.27 -23.53 4.49
N ILE A 253 -9.03 -24.54 5.33
CA ILE A 253 -10.08 -25.20 6.12
C ILE A 253 -10.71 -24.19 7.09
N GLY A 254 -12.03 -24.00 6.98
CA GLY A 254 -12.83 -23.16 7.87
C GLY A 254 -12.61 -21.66 7.70
N ASN A 255 -12.08 -21.20 6.56
CA ASN A 255 -11.89 -19.78 6.22
C ASN A 255 -11.13 -18.98 7.29
N ARG A 256 -10.21 -19.66 7.99
CA ARG A 256 -9.37 -19.03 9.02
C ARG A 256 -8.22 -18.24 8.42
N GLY A 257 -7.95 -18.35 7.12
CA GLY A 257 -6.89 -17.59 6.46
C GLY A 257 -5.45 -17.96 6.88
N LEU A 258 -5.26 -18.95 7.75
CA LEU A 258 -3.93 -19.39 8.21
C LEU A 258 -3.06 -19.90 7.05
N VAL A 259 -3.69 -20.51 6.05
CA VAL A 259 -3.00 -21.01 4.85
C VAL A 259 -2.22 -19.91 4.13
N TRP A 260 -2.65 -18.64 4.23
CA TRP A 260 -1.95 -17.51 3.63
C TRP A 260 -0.56 -17.28 4.24
N GLY A 261 -0.40 -17.50 5.55
CA GLY A 261 0.92 -17.44 6.18
C GLY A 261 1.85 -18.53 5.66
N GLN A 262 1.32 -19.73 5.44
CA GLN A 262 2.09 -20.85 4.89
C GLN A 262 2.55 -20.57 3.47
N ARG A 263 1.60 -20.23 2.60
CA ARG A 263 1.86 -19.94 1.19
C ARG A 263 2.85 -18.78 1.05
N LEU A 264 2.62 -17.68 1.76
CA LEU A 264 3.50 -16.52 1.70
C LEU A 264 4.92 -16.87 2.15
N ARG A 265 5.08 -17.63 3.23
CA ARG A 265 6.39 -18.11 3.68
C ARG A 265 7.07 -19.01 2.64
N GLU A 266 6.34 -19.96 2.05
CA GLU A 266 6.88 -20.85 1.02
C GLU A 266 7.33 -20.07 -0.23
N VAL A 267 6.51 -19.13 -0.70
CA VAL A 267 6.82 -18.28 -1.85
C VAL A 267 8.01 -17.36 -1.56
N ALA A 268 8.08 -16.74 -0.37
CA ALA A 268 9.20 -15.87 0.01
C ALA A 268 10.52 -16.63 0.09
N ASN A 269 10.50 -17.81 0.71
CA ASN A 269 11.68 -18.68 0.77
C ASN A 269 12.13 -19.14 -0.61
N ALA A 270 11.19 -19.48 -1.49
CA ALA A 270 11.55 -19.90 -2.83
C ALA A 270 12.18 -18.76 -3.63
N TYR A 271 11.60 -17.56 -3.58
CA TYR A 271 12.20 -16.41 -4.25
C TYR A 271 13.62 -16.15 -3.75
N ASP A 272 13.84 -16.16 -2.43
CA ASP A 272 15.17 -15.98 -1.87
C ASP A 272 16.18 -17.02 -2.37
N LEU A 273 15.75 -18.27 -2.47
CA LEU A 273 16.64 -19.37 -2.81
C LEU A 273 16.85 -19.52 -4.32
N PHE A 274 15.95 -18.98 -5.16
CA PHE A 274 15.95 -19.25 -6.62
C PHE A 274 15.88 -18.02 -7.52
N SER A 275 15.79 -16.80 -6.98
CA SER A 275 15.77 -15.57 -7.81
C SER A 275 17.00 -15.49 -8.72
N GLY A 276 16.79 -15.05 -9.96
CA GLY A 276 17.82 -15.07 -11.02
C GLY A 276 18.05 -16.45 -11.65
N HIS A 277 17.35 -17.50 -11.22
CA HIS A 277 17.36 -18.82 -11.86
C HIS A 277 16.05 -19.18 -12.57
N TRP A 278 14.98 -18.43 -12.31
CA TRP A 278 13.77 -18.43 -13.13
C TRP A 278 13.87 -17.37 -14.24
N ASP A 279 12.90 -17.36 -15.15
CA ASP A 279 12.78 -16.25 -16.09
C ASP A 279 12.24 -14.99 -15.39
N ASP A 280 12.58 -13.82 -15.94
CA ASP A 280 12.23 -12.52 -15.38
C ASP A 280 10.72 -12.35 -15.15
N ALA A 281 9.90 -12.93 -16.03
CA ALA A 281 8.44 -12.86 -15.95
C ALA A 281 7.91 -13.60 -14.71
N PHE A 282 8.45 -14.78 -14.42
CA PHE A 282 8.09 -15.54 -13.23
C PHE A 282 8.63 -14.87 -11.95
N ASP A 283 9.86 -14.36 -11.96
CA ASP A 283 10.42 -13.58 -10.84
C ASP A 283 9.53 -12.37 -10.52
N ALA A 284 9.09 -11.63 -11.54
CA ALA A 284 8.20 -10.48 -11.38
C ALA A 284 6.83 -10.89 -10.81
N SER A 285 6.27 -12.02 -11.28
CA SER A 285 5.01 -12.56 -10.78
C SER A 285 5.09 -13.00 -9.31
N VAL A 286 6.22 -13.57 -8.89
CA VAL A 286 6.48 -13.93 -7.49
C VAL A 286 6.58 -12.67 -6.63
N LEU A 287 7.32 -11.65 -7.05
CA LEU A 287 7.41 -10.38 -6.34
C LEU A 287 6.05 -9.69 -6.19
N ALA A 288 5.25 -9.65 -7.27
CA ALA A 288 3.90 -9.10 -7.23
C ALA A 288 2.99 -9.87 -6.26
N TYR A 289 3.11 -11.20 -6.21
CA TYR A 289 2.39 -12.02 -5.25
C TYR A 289 2.79 -11.68 -3.81
N LEU A 290 4.10 -11.63 -3.52
CA LEU A 290 4.66 -11.31 -2.21
C LEU A 290 4.17 -9.94 -1.72
N ASP A 291 4.20 -8.92 -2.59
CA ASP A 291 3.70 -7.58 -2.29
C ASP A 291 2.19 -7.62 -1.98
N TRP A 292 1.40 -8.22 -2.88
CA TRP A 292 -0.05 -8.24 -2.74
C TRP A 292 -0.52 -8.88 -1.43
N ILE A 293 -0.08 -10.10 -1.11
CA ILE A 293 -0.53 -10.78 0.11
C ILE A 293 0.18 -10.25 1.36
N GLY A 294 1.44 -9.83 1.24
CA GLY A 294 2.19 -9.19 2.33
C GLY A 294 1.51 -7.90 2.80
N GLN A 295 1.13 -7.03 1.86
CA GLN A 295 0.37 -5.82 2.17
C GLN A 295 -0.99 -6.14 2.80
N ARG A 296 -1.70 -7.17 2.35
CA ARG A 296 -2.99 -7.57 2.95
C ARG A 296 -2.80 -8.02 4.40
N LEU A 297 -1.81 -8.87 4.68
CA LEU A 297 -1.56 -9.36 6.04
C LEU A 297 -1.07 -8.27 6.99
N LEU A 298 -0.29 -7.30 6.50
CA LEU A 298 0.25 -6.21 7.31
C LEU A 298 -0.73 -5.04 7.48
N HIS A 299 -1.38 -4.60 6.41
CA HIS A 299 -2.13 -3.34 6.40
C HIS A 299 -3.65 -3.51 6.36
N ARG A 300 -4.14 -4.65 5.86
CA ARG A 300 -5.58 -4.91 5.73
C ARG A 300 -5.94 -6.32 6.21
N PRO A 301 -5.50 -6.72 7.43
CA PRO A 301 -5.65 -8.10 7.89
C PRO A 301 -7.10 -8.59 7.88
N HIS A 302 -8.06 -7.71 8.17
CA HIS A 302 -9.49 -8.01 8.13
C HIS A 302 -10.00 -8.49 6.76
N THR A 303 -9.28 -8.20 5.66
CA THR A 303 -9.59 -8.69 4.32
C THR A 303 -9.17 -10.13 4.10
N VAL A 304 -8.32 -10.70 4.95
CA VAL A 304 -7.83 -12.08 4.85
C VAL A 304 -8.72 -13.04 5.63
N SER A 305 -9.19 -12.63 6.80
CA SER A 305 -10.19 -13.39 7.53
C SER A 305 -10.96 -12.50 8.50
N ARG A 306 -12.29 -12.71 8.54
CA ARG A 306 -13.17 -12.10 9.54
C ARG A 306 -13.18 -12.86 10.87
N THR A 307 -12.74 -14.12 10.88
CA THR A 307 -12.81 -15.00 12.06
C THR A 307 -11.53 -15.01 12.88
N LEU A 308 -10.41 -14.54 12.31
CA LEU A 308 -9.17 -14.39 13.04
C LEU A 308 -9.23 -13.26 14.07
N LYS A 309 -8.68 -13.55 15.24
CA LYS A 309 -8.35 -12.52 16.23
C LYS A 309 -7.05 -11.85 15.79
N TRP A 310 -7.16 -10.59 15.38
CA TRP A 310 -6.05 -9.78 14.87
C TRP A 310 -5.26 -9.05 15.98
N SER A 311 -5.47 -9.43 17.23
CA SER A 311 -4.71 -8.91 18.38
C SER A 311 -3.29 -9.48 18.37
N ALA A 312 -2.29 -8.64 18.66
CA ALA A 312 -0.88 -9.02 18.59
C ALA A 312 -0.50 -10.21 19.51
N ASN A 313 -1.29 -10.47 20.55
CA ASN A 313 -1.12 -11.59 21.48
C ASN A 313 -1.73 -12.92 21.01
N ASN A 314 -2.32 -12.98 19.81
CA ASN A 314 -2.87 -14.22 19.27
C ASN A 314 -1.79 -15.04 18.55
N GLU A 315 -1.76 -16.35 18.79
CA GLU A 315 -0.79 -17.30 18.26
C GLU A 315 -0.73 -17.33 16.72
N TYR A 316 -1.84 -17.03 16.05
CA TYR A 316 -1.89 -16.98 14.59
C TYR A 316 -1.22 -15.73 14.02
N GLN A 317 -1.13 -14.63 14.79
CA GLN A 317 -0.47 -13.41 14.33
C GLN A 317 1.01 -13.61 14.12
N ALA A 318 1.70 -14.34 15.00
CA ALA A 318 3.11 -14.64 14.85
C ALA A 318 3.38 -15.34 13.51
N TYR A 319 2.51 -16.28 13.15
CA TYR A 319 2.62 -17.01 11.88
C TYR A 319 2.38 -16.12 10.66
N LEU A 320 1.26 -15.38 10.64
CA LEU A 320 0.87 -14.53 9.50
C LEU A 320 1.80 -13.33 9.32
N ARG A 321 2.09 -12.62 10.41
CA ARG A 321 2.98 -11.46 10.39
C ARG A 321 4.43 -11.87 10.20
N GLY A 322 4.84 -13.03 10.71
CA GLY A 322 6.16 -13.59 10.44
C GLY A 322 6.35 -13.88 8.94
N ALA A 323 5.37 -14.50 8.29
CA ALA A 323 5.40 -14.70 6.84
C ALA A 323 5.42 -13.38 6.06
N ALA A 324 4.63 -12.39 6.49
CA ALA A 324 4.63 -11.07 5.86
C ALA A 324 5.94 -10.30 6.09
N ALA A 325 6.60 -10.50 7.23
CA ALA A 325 7.92 -9.95 7.50
C ALA A 325 8.99 -10.58 6.58
N LEU A 326 8.92 -11.89 6.31
CA LEU A 326 9.80 -12.52 5.32
C LEU A 326 9.58 -11.91 3.92
N ALA A 327 8.32 -11.74 3.49
CA ALA A 327 8.02 -11.07 2.22
C ALA A 327 8.57 -9.63 2.20
N ALA A 328 8.42 -8.87 3.29
CA ALA A 328 8.96 -7.52 3.40
C ALA A 328 10.50 -7.50 3.33
N LEU A 329 11.18 -8.49 3.91
CA LEU A 329 12.64 -8.63 3.80
C LEU A 329 13.09 -8.92 2.36
N ILE A 330 12.32 -9.70 1.60
CA ILE A 330 12.57 -9.95 0.18
C ILE A 330 12.37 -8.69 -0.67
N LEU A 331 11.31 -7.94 -0.38
CA LEU A 331 10.99 -6.69 -1.08
C LEU A 331 11.89 -5.53 -0.63
N HIS A 332 12.60 -5.67 0.48
CA HIS A 332 13.51 -4.64 0.97
C HIS A 332 14.68 -4.43 -0.01
N GLY A 333 14.86 -3.17 -0.43
CA GLY A 333 15.83 -2.78 -1.44
C GLY A 333 15.34 -2.93 -2.89
N LYS A 334 14.12 -3.45 -3.11
CA LYS A 334 13.49 -3.48 -4.43
C LYS A 334 12.74 -2.16 -4.64
N GLU A 335 12.94 -1.53 -5.78
CA GLU A 335 12.17 -0.35 -6.16
C GLU A 335 10.72 -0.76 -6.43
N GLY A 336 9.80 -0.11 -5.73
CA GLY A 336 8.38 -0.18 -6.07
C GLY A 336 8.07 0.68 -7.30
N PRO A 337 6.81 0.67 -7.77
CA PRO A 337 6.38 1.64 -8.78
C PRO A 337 6.59 3.06 -8.24
N GLU A 338 7.01 3.97 -9.11
CA GLU A 338 7.20 5.37 -8.75
C GLU A 338 5.92 5.91 -8.09
N PRO A 339 6.02 6.51 -6.90
CA PRO A 339 4.85 7.07 -6.25
C PRO A 339 4.26 8.16 -7.13
N GLN A 340 2.94 8.20 -7.22
CA GLN A 340 2.28 9.29 -7.93
C GLN A 340 2.70 10.63 -7.31
N ALA A 341 3.18 11.54 -8.16
CA ALA A 341 3.58 12.87 -7.72
C ALA A 341 2.43 13.55 -6.94
N PRO A 342 2.72 14.17 -5.79
CA PRO A 342 1.69 14.88 -5.05
C PRO A 342 1.16 16.02 -5.91
N ARG A 343 -0.15 16.24 -5.79
CA ARG A 343 -0.79 17.37 -6.44
C ARG A 343 -0.21 18.70 -5.93
N PRO A 344 0.17 19.65 -6.80
CA PRO A 344 0.60 20.97 -6.37
C PRO A 344 -0.46 21.67 -5.50
N LEU A 345 -0.01 22.33 -4.42
CA LEU A 345 -0.90 23.15 -3.59
C LEU A 345 -1.49 24.29 -4.43
N GLY A 346 -2.81 24.48 -4.32
CA GLY A 346 -3.53 25.52 -5.04
C GLY A 346 -3.86 25.19 -6.49
N GLU A 347 -3.54 23.99 -6.98
CA GLU A 347 -3.96 23.58 -8.31
C GLU A 347 -5.49 23.54 -8.40
N GLN A 348 -6.05 24.21 -9.41
CA GLN A 348 -7.49 24.26 -9.63
C GLN A 348 -8.03 22.88 -10.00
N PRO A 349 -9.19 22.45 -9.46
CA PRO A 349 -9.86 21.20 -9.84
C PRO A 349 -9.91 21.01 -11.35
N ARG A 350 -9.55 19.81 -11.83
CA ARG A 350 -9.58 19.51 -13.26
C ARG A 350 -11.02 19.59 -13.73
N THR A 351 -11.26 20.36 -14.79
CA THR A 351 -12.61 20.46 -15.39
C THR A 351 -12.80 19.31 -16.37
N ILE A 352 -13.85 18.52 -16.15
CA ILE A 352 -14.32 17.46 -17.04
C ILE A 352 -15.55 18.01 -17.77
N THR A 353 -15.42 18.16 -19.08
CA THR A 353 -16.53 18.56 -19.95
C THR A 353 -17.26 17.31 -20.45
N GLN A 354 -18.51 17.45 -20.89
CA GLN A 354 -19.19 16.38 -21.62
C GLN A 354 -18.31 15.89 -22.79
N ASP A 355 -18.31 14.57 -23.02
CA ASP A 355 -17.66 14.00 -24.20
C ASP A 355 -18.62 14.05 -25.40
N PRO A 356 -18.33 14.84 -26.44
CA PRO A 356 -19.17 14.88 -27.64
C PRO A 356 -19.07 13.59 -28.47
N ALA A 357 -18.04 12.77 -28.25
CA ALA A 357 -17.82 11.49 -28.92
C ALA A 357 -18.37 10.30 -28.12
N LEU A 358 -19.17 10.53 -27.08
CA LEU A 358 -19.83 9.46 -26.33
C LEU A 358 -20.71 8.62 -27.27
N SER A 359 -20.51 7.30 -27.28
CA SER A 359 -21.25 6.42 -28.18
C SER A 359 -22.77 6.57 -28.02
N PRO A 360 -23.53 6.66 -29.13
CA PRO A 360 -24.99 6.68 -29.11
C PRO A 360 -25.59 5.54 -28.30
N TYR A 361 -24.98 4.35 -28.37
CA TYR A 361 -25.42 3.14 -27.67
C TYR A 361 -25.65 3.39 -26.17
N PHE A 362 -24.70 4.05 -25.51
CA PHE A 362 -24.80 4.34 -24.10
C PHE A 362 -25.73 5.53 -23.80
N THR A 363 -25.80 6.51 -24.71
CA THR A 363 -26.64 7.70 -24.52
C THR A 363 -28.14 7.44 -24.75
N GLU A 364 -28.50 6.50 -25.60
CA GLU A 364 -29.90 6.18 -25.91
C GLU A 364 -30.56 5.34 -24.81
N HIS A 365 -29.75 4.66 -23.99
CA HIS A 365 -30.27 3.71 -23.00
C HIS A 365 -30.07 4.12 -21.53
N ASP A 366 -29.08 4.96 -21.16
CA ASP A 366 -28.55 4.88 -19.78
C ASP A 366 -28.13 6.16 -19.04
N GLY A 367 -28.60 7.34 -19.41
CA GLY A 367 -28.34 8.55 -18.59
C GLY A 367 -29.03 8.49 -17.21
N GLN A 368 -28.26 8.35 -16.13
CA GLN A 368 -28.78 8.48 -14.76
C GLN A 368 -28.32 9.76 -14.09
N ARG A 369 -29.25 10.43 -13.41
CA ARG A 369 -28.96 11.65 -12.68
C ARG A 369 -27.82 11.40 -11.69
N PHE A 370 -26.72 12.11 -11.88
CA PHE A 370 -25.60 12.08 -10.96
C PHE A 370 -26.02 12.63 -9.59
N ARG A 371 -25.62 11.93 -8.53
CA ARG A 371 -25.77 12.34 -7.15
C ARG A 371 -24.52 11.93 -6.39
N SER A 372 -23.92 12.86 -5.64
CA SER A 372 -22.78 12.54 -4.78
C SER A 372 -23.14 11.45 -3.78
N ASP A 373 -22.17 10.56 -3.52
CA ASP A 373 -22.28 9.41 -2.61
C ASP A 373 -23.39 8.39 -2.96
N TRP A 374 -23.93 8.43 -4.19
CA TRP A 374 -24.94 7.50 -4.65
C TRP A 374 -24.46 6.78 -5.92
N LEU A 375 -24.46 5.45 -5.87
CA LEU A 375 -24.11 4.63 -7.01
C LEU A 375 -25.30 4.58 -8.00
N PRO A 376 -25.08 4.86 -9.30
CA PRO A 376 -26.08 4.66 -10.33
C PRO A 376 -26.64 3.22 -10.32
N GLN A 377 -27.92 3.02 -10.58
CA GLN A 377 -28.56 1.68 -10.61
C GLN A 377 -28.51 1.01 -11.98
N ARG A 378 -27.77 1.55 -12.94
CA ARG A 378 -27.70 1.04 -14.32
C ARG A 378 -26.25 1.07 -14.70
N TRP A 379 -25.73 -0.13 -14.81
CA TRP A 379 -24.36 -0.40 -15.16
C TRP A 379 -24.35 -1.45 -16.23
N TRP A 380 -23.35 -1.39 -17.08
CA TRP A 380 -22.97 -2.46 -17.97
C TRP A 380 -21.77 -3.15 -17.38
N ILE A 381 -21.72 -4.48 -17.54
CA ILE A 381 -20.58 -5.27 -17.12
C ILE A 381 -20.02 -6.10 -18.27
N ALA A 382 -18.69 -6.12 -18.41
CA ALA A 382 -17.99 -7.17 -19.14
C ALA A 382 -17.05 -7.90 -18.17
N GLY A 383 -17.38 -9.15 -17.84
CA GLY A 383 -16.64 -9.99 -16.90
C GLY A 383 -17.57 -10.93 -16.14
N PRO A 384 -17.05 -11.69 -15.16
CA PRO A 384 -15.65 -11.72 -14.71
C PRO A 384 -14.69 -12.29 -15.75
N LEU A 385 -13.50 -11.70 -15.85
CA LEU A 385 -12.36 -12.22 -16.61
C LEU A 385 -11.25 -12.63 -15.64
N PRO A 386 -10.55 -13.77 -15.86
CA PRO A 386 -9.43 -14.18 -15.02
C PRO A 386 -8.32 -13.13 -15.01
N ASP A 387 -7.91 -12.69 -13.83
CA ASP A 387 -6.74 -11.82 -13.63
C ASP A 387 -5.90 -12.31 -12.43
N PRO A 388 -5.19 -13.43 -12.60
CA PRO A 388 -4.48 -14.12 -11.52
C PRO A 388 -3.30 -13.32 -10.96
N HIS A 389 -2.78 -12.37 -11.74
CA HIS A 389 -1.56 -11.63 -11.42
C HIS A 389 -1.80 -10.15 -11.13
N ASN A 390 -3.02 -9.65 -11.32
CA ASN A 390 -3.34 -8.24 -11.05
C ASN A 390 -2.36 -7.32 -11.80
N THR A 391 -2.19 -7.60 -13.10
CA THR A 391 -1.06 -7.12 -13.92
C THR A 391 -1.09 -5.62 -14.19
N GLN A 392 -2.13 -4.90 -13.76
CA GLN A 392 -2.39 -3.49 -14.09
C GLN A 392 -2.43 -3.20 -15.61
N GLU A 393 -2.54 -4.24 -16.44
CA GLU A 393 -2.58 -4.09 -17.89
C GLU A 393 -3.86 -3.36 -18.33
N ASP A 394 -3.78 -2.56 -19.40
CA ASP A 394 -4.96 -1.97 -20.00
C ASP A 394 -5.69 -3.02 -20.83
N PHE A 395 -6.76 -3.56 -20.26
CA PHE A 395 -7.60 -4.60 -20.84
C PHE A 395 -8.32 -4.18 -22.13
N PHE A 396 -8.41 -2.87 -22.37
CA PHE A 396 -8.94 -2.31 -23.59
C PHE A 396 -7.84 -1.95 -24.58
N ALA A 397 -6.58 -2.34 -24.37
CA ALA A 397 -5.48 -1.97 -25.27
C ALA A 397 -5.78 -2.31 -26.74
N HIS A 398 -6.44 -3.44 -27.03
CA HIS A 398 -6.88 -3.82 -28.38
C HIS A 398 -8.04 -2.98 -28.94
N MET A 399 -8.66 -2.16 -28.10
CA MET A 399 -9.76 -1.23 -28.41
C MET A 399 -9.35 0.24 -28.18
N GLY A 400 -8.05 0.56 -28.22
CA GLY A 400 -7.55 1.94 -28.02
C GLY A 400 -7.35 2.34 -26.56
N GLY A 401 -7.57 1.43 -25.63
CA GLY A 401 -7.35 1.60 -24.19
C GLY A 401 -8.57 2.06 -23.41
N SER A 402 -8.49 1.96 -22.08
CA SER A 402 -9.56 2.33 -21.13
C SER A 402 -10.01 3.79 -21.31
N GLY A 403 -9.09 4.63 -21.80
CA GLY A 403 -9.34 6.04 -22.09
C GLY A 403 -10.13 6.32 -23.36
N GLN A 404 -10.30 5.36 -24.28
CA GLN A 404 -10.91 5.61 -25.60
C GLN A 404 -12.11 4.69 -25.90
N PHE A 405 -12.20 3.54 -25.22
CA PHE A 405 -13.23 2.53 -25.47
C PHE A 405 -14.67 3.07 -25.56
N HIS A 406 -15.02 4.07 -24.74
CA HIS A 406 -16.37 4.66 -24.70
C HIS A 406 -16.81 5.36 -26.01
N GLN A 407 -15.87 5.66 -26.91
CA GLN A 407 -16.16 6.36 -28.17
C GLN A 407 -16.54 5.41 -29.31
N SER A 408 -16.06 4.16 -29.24
CA SER A 408 -16.19 3.20 -30.34
C SER A 408 -17.14 2.04 -30.03
N PHE A 409 -17.75 2.02 -28.84
CA PHE A 409 -18.58 0.90 -28.42
C PHE A 409 -19.93 0.86 -29.15
N SER A 410 -20.25 -0.28 -29.76
CA SER A 410 -21.48 -0.54 -30.52
C SER A 410 -22.44 -1.49 -29.81
N GLY A 411 -22.03 -2.12 -28.70
CA GLY A 411 -22.82 -3.12 -27.97
C GLY A 411 -22.41 -4.56 -28.25
N GLU A 412 -21.63 -4.79 -29.31
CA GLU A 412 -21.25 -6.13 -29.77
C GLU A 412 -19.77 -6.47 -29.49
N GLU A 413 -18.99 -5.50 -29.01
CA GLU A 413 -17.57 -5.67 -28.75
C GLU A 413 -17.32 -6.68 -27.62
N LYS A 414 -16.35 -7.56 -27.86
CA LYS A 414 -15.86 -8.50 -26.86
C LYS A 414 -14.60 -7.93 -26.20
N VAL A 415 -14.65 -7.77 -24.90
CA VAL A 415 -13.43 -7.56 -24.10
C VAL A 415 -12.65 -8.86 -24.11
N ARG A 416 -11.37 -8.79 -24.48
CA ARG A 416 -10.46 -9.94 -24.54
C ARG A 416 -9.33 -9.74 -23.56
N TYR A 417 -9.11 -10.70 -22.68
CA TYR A 417 -8.02 -10.65 -21.72
C TYR A 417 -7.54 -12.05 -21.37
N GLN A 418 -6.23 -12.28 -21.44
CA GLN A 418 -5.58 -13.56 -21.12
C GLN A 418 -6.29 -14.78 -21.74
N GLY A 419 -6.73 -14.66 -23.00
CA GLY A 419 -7.43 -15.72 -23.73
C GLY A 419 -8.90 -15.90 -23.36
N ALA A 420 -9.39 -15.24 -22.30
CA ALA A 420 -10.81 -15.13 -21.99
C ALA A 420 -11.47 -13.98 -22.78
N GLN A 421 -12.79 -14.08 -22.95
CA GLN A 421 -13.59 -13.05 -23.59
C GLN A 421 -14.91 -12.85 -22.87
N ALA A 422 -15.37 -11.60 -22.78
CA ALA A 422 -16.68 -11.24 -22.24
C ALA A 422 -17.35 -10.20 -23.14
N LEU A 423 -18.66 -10.30 -23.29
CA LEU A 423 -19.49 -9.24 -23.87
C LEU A 423 -19.94 -8.31 -22.75
N PHE A 424 -20.21 -7.05 -23.11
CA PHE A 424 -20.92 -6.16 -22.20
C PHE A 424 -22.40 -6.54 -22.15
N GLU A 425 -22.93 -6.62 -20.94
CA GLU A 425 -24.34 -6.86 -20.68
C GLU A 425 -24.86 -5.93 -19.57
N PRO A 426 -26.17 -5.62 -19.54
CA PRO A 426 -26.75 -4.86 -18.44
C PRO A 426 -26.57 -5.61 -17.11
N LEU A 427 -26.07 -4.93 -16.09
CA LEU A 427 -25.90 -5.48 -14.75
C LEU A 427 -27.27 -5.64 -14.08
N ASP A 428 -27.57 -6.88 -13.69
CA ASP A 428 -28.84 -7.24 -13.04
C ASP A 428 -29.01 -6.53 -11.68
N GLN A 429 -30.22 -6.02 -11.44
CA GLN A 429 -30.59 -5.28 -10.22
C GLN A 429 -30.34 -6.07 -8.93
N LYS A 430 -30.36 -7.41 -8.99
CA LYS A 430 -30.15 -8.24 -7.78
C LYS A 430 -28.74 -8.09 -7.18
N TYR A 431 -27.79 -7.55 -7.95
CA TYR A 431 -26.42 -7.32 -7.47
C TYR A 431 -26.24 -5.98 -6.78
N PHE A 432 -27.27 -5.14 -6.78
CA PHE A 432 -27.26 -3.88 -6.08
C PHE A 432 -27.79 -4.08 -4.66
N TRP A 433 -27.14 -3.43 -3.71
CA TRP A 433 -27.61 -3.42 -2.32
C TRP A 433 -27.33 -2.08 -1.68
N GLU A 434 -28.16 -1.71 -0.70
CA GLU A 434 -28.00 -0.46 0.03
C GLU A 434 -27.38 -0.70 1.41
N HIS A 435 -26.41 0.13 1.77
CA HIS A 435 -25.77 0.14 3.08
C HIS A 435 -25.56 1.57 3.54
N GLN A 436 -26.11 1.92 4.71
CA GLN A 436 -25.90 3.25 5.31
C GLN A 436 -26.23 4.40 4.33
N GLY A 437 -27.29 4.26 3.54
CA GLY A 437 -27.72 5.25 2.56
C GLY A 437 -26.88 5.32 1.27
N ARG A 438 -25.93 4.40 1.08
CA ARG A 438 -25.14 4.25 -0.15
C ARG A 438 -25.58 3.01 -0.91
N SER A 439 -25.70 3.10 -2.22
CA SER A 439 -25.87 1.92 -3.07
C SER A 439 -24.51 1.34 -3.44
N ASN A 440 -24.41 0.01 -3.51
CA ASN A 440 -23.19 -0.74 -3.75
C ASN A 440 -23.47 -1.89 -4.74
N ILE A 441 -22.43 -2.39 -5.40
CA ILE A 441 -22.48 -3.63 -6.19
C ILE A 441 -21.84 -4.76 -5.38
N GLU A 442 -22.55 -5.87 -5.19
CA GLU A 442 -22.04 -7.08 -4.56
C GLU A 442 -21.20 -7.90 -5.54
N LEU A 443 -19.91 -7.54 -5.63
CA LEU A 443 -18.94 -8.21 -6.51
C LEU A 443 -18.79 -9.70 -6.20
N THR A 444 -18.99 -10.10 -4.94
CA THR A 444 -18.86 -11.51 -4.55
C THR A 444 -19.90 -12.36 -5.27
N ASP A 445 -21.17 -11.98 -5.17
CA ASP A 445 -22.29 -12.75 -5.74
C ASP A 445 -22.27 -12.65 -7.27
N LEU A 446 -21.83 -11.50 -7.78
CA LEU A 446 -21.60 -11.29 -9.21
C LEU A 446 -20.59 -12.29 -9.76
N TYR A 447 -19.42 -12.41 -9.14
CA TYR A 447 -18.39 -13.31 -9.62
C TYR A 447 -18.67 -14.77 -9.26
N ALA A 448 -19.34 -15.06 -8.15
CA ALA A 448 -19.66 -16.43 -7.72
C ALA A 448 -20.44 -17.23 -8.76
N ARG A 449 -21.20 -16.59 -9.67
CA ARG A 449 -21.92 -17.31 -10.74
C ARG A 449 -21.01 -18.10 -11.68
N HIS A 450 -19.77 -17.68 -11.82
CA HIS A 450 -18.83 -18.28 -12.75
C HIS A 450 -17.95 -19.34 -12.08
N TYR A 451 -18.06 -19.53 -10.76
CA TYR A 451 -17.14 -20.38 -10.00
C TYR A 451 -17.83 -21.27 -8.97
N GLN A 452 -17.20 -22.41 -8.70
CA GLN A 452 -17.70 -23.36 -7.71
C GLN A 452 -17.47 -22.86 -6.27
N ARG A 453 -16.57 -21.90 -6.07
CA ARG A 453 -16.18 -21.39 -4.75
C ARG A 453 -16.10 -19.87 -4.75
N LYS A 454 -16.54 -19.25 -3.65
CA LYS A 454 -16.55 -17.80 -3.44
C LYS A 454 -15.16 -17.18 -3.60
N GLU A 455 -14.12 -17.91 -3.19
CA GLU A 455 -12.74 -17.44 -3.14
C GLU A 455 -12.12 -17.30 -4.53
N ASP A 456 -12.64 -18.02 -5.52
CA ASP A 456 -12.15 -17.93 -6.89
C ASP A 456 -12.48 -16.53 -7.47
N GLY A 457 -13.54 -15.87 -7.00
CA GLY A 457 -13.92 -14.52 -7.43
C GLY A 457 -12.90 -13.42 -7.13
N TYR A 458 -11.99 -13.58 -6.17
CA TYR A 458 -11.00 -12.54 -5.82
C TYR A 458 -9.89 -12.33 -6.87
N PHE A 459 -9.79 -13.22 -7.85
CA PHE A 459 -8.74 -13.23 -8.89
C PHE A 459 -9.33 -12.95 -10.26
N HIS A 460 -10.41 -12.20 -10.26
CA HIS A 460 -11.12 -11.82 -11.44
C HIS A 460 -11.25 -10.31 -11.48
N THR A 461 -11.26 -9.81 -12.70
CA THR A 461 -11.54 -8.42 -13.01
C THR A 461 -12.87 -8.35 -13.75
N GLY A 462 -13.52 -7.20 -13.65
CA GLY A 462 -14.74 -6.90 -14.37
C GLY A 462 -14.73 -5.44 -14.77
N TYR A 463 -15.23 -5.14 -15.96
CA TYR A 463 -15.39 -3.77 -16.42
C TYR A 463 -16.79 -3.31 -16.14
N PHE A 464 -16.89 -2.19 -15.45
CA PHE A 464 -18.15 -1.57 -15.12
C PHE A 464 -18.24 -0.25 -15.87
N TYR A 465 -19.34 -0.05 -16.57
CA TYR A 465 -19.59 1.16 -17.34
C TYR A 465 -20.96 1.74 -17.00
N THR A 466 -21.05 3.07 -16.88
CA THR A 466 -22.31 3.79 -16.68
C THR A 466 -22.20 5.19 -17.29
N VAL A 467 -23.33 5.84 -17.54
CA VAL A 467 -23.41 7.23 -17.99
C VAL A 467 -23.98 8.09 -16.87
N LEU A 468 -23.25 9.13 -16.51
CA LEU A 468 -23.64 10.09 -15.49
C LEU A 468 -24.28 11.32 -16.16
N ASP A 469 -25.50 11.65 -15.77
CA ASP A 469 -26.22 12.85 -16.21
C ASP A 469 -26.11 13.94 -15.14
N VAL A 470 -25.20 14.87 -15.36
CA VAL A 470 -24.88 15.98 -14.46
C VAL A 470 -25.73 17.18 -14.86
N ARG A 471 -26.66 17.57 -13.99
CA ARG A 471 -27.69 18.60 -14.28
C ARG A 471 -27.24 20.04 -14.08
N GLU A 472 -26.17 20.22 -13.34
CA GLU A 472 -25.55 21.50 -13.04
C GLU A 472 -24.07 21.25 -12.79
N GLU A 473 -23.23 22.25 -13.02
CA GLU A 473 -21.81 22.11 -12.72
C GLU A 473 -21.60 21.82 -11.22
N GLN A 474 -20.81 20.78 -10.91
CA GLN A 474 -20.54 20.38 -9.54
C GLN A 474 -19.04 20.14 -9.30
N LEU A 475 -18.56 20.59 -8.15
CA LEU A 475 -17.25 20.21 -7.63
C LEU A 475 -17.39 18.90 -6.85
N VAL A 476 -16.75 17.85 -7.35
CA VAL A 476 -16.81 16.50 -6.78
C VAL A 476 -15.42 16.02 -6.39
N ARG A 477 -15.37 15.08 -5.45
CA ARG A 477 -14.15 14.34 -5.09
C ARG A 477 -14.33 12.88 -5.47
N TYR A 478 -13.41 12.33 -6.26
CA TYR A 478 -13.36 10.89 -6.48
C TYR A 478 -12.75 10.20 -5.25
N VAL A 479 -13.49 9.27 -4.68
CA VAL A 479 -13.06 8.49 -3.52
C VAL A 479 -12.93 7.03 -3.96
N ASP A 480 -11.70 6.55 -4.02
CA ASP A 480 -11.44 5.12 -4.16
C ASP A 480 -11.71 4.47 -2.80
N HIS A 481 -12.74 3.63 -2.71
CA HIS A 481 -13.02 2.82 -1.53
C HIS A 481 -12.68 1.35 -1.85
N PRO A 482 -11.42 0.92 -1.68
CA PRO A 482 -11.01 -0.42 -2.02
C PRO A 482 -11.50 -1.40 -0.95
N GLY A 483 -12.78 -1.77 -1.00
CA GLY A 483 -13.43 -2.79 -0.18
C GLY A 483 -12.92 -4.21 -0.44
N GLY A 484 -11.62 -4.37 -0.74
CA GLY A 484 -10.97 -5.60 -1.16
C GLY A 484 -10.61 -5.66 -2.64
N ALA A 485 -11.27 -4.85 -3.49
CA ALA A 485 -10.93 -4.72 -4.90
C ALA A 485 -9.86 -3.63 -5.12
N ARG A 486 -9.05 -3.80 -6.18
CA ARG A 486 -8.30 -2.68 -6.76
C ARG A 486 -9.20 -2.05 -7.82
N LEU A 487 -9.50 -0.77 -7.68
CA LEU A 487 -10.35 -0.04 -8.61
C LEU A 487 -9.47 0.85 -9.49
N HIS A 488 -9.72 0.81 -10.79
CA HIS A 488 -9.25 1.82 -11.72
C HIS A 488 -10.49 2.45 -12.35
N ALA A 489 -10.56 3.78 -12.33
CA ALA A 489 -11.72 4.51 -12.81
C ALA A 489 -11.31 5.56 -13.84
N TRP A 490 -12.21 5.79 -14.78
CA TRP A 490 -12.10 6.81 -15.81
C TRP A 490 -13.44 7.54 -15.94
N ILE A 491 -13.39 8.81 -16.33
CA ILE A 491 -14.55 9.60 -16.73
C ILE A 491 -14.19 10.37 -18.00
N ASN A 492 -14.98 10.24 -19.07
CA ASN A 492 -14.69 10.81 -20.39
C ASN A 492 -13.22 10.61 -20.81
N GLY A 493 -12.75 9.37 -20.71
CA GLY A 493 -11.39 8.96 -21.08
C GLY A 493 -10.27 9.39 -20.13
N ARG A 494 -10.57 10.18 -19.09
CA ARG A 494 -9.56 10.65 -18.13
C ARG A 494 -9.48 9.73 -16.93
N ARG A 495 -8.27 9.20 -16.66
CA ARG A 495 -8.00 8.38 -15.48
C ARG A 495 -8.19 9.19 -14.20
N LEU A 496 -8.91 8.59 -13.26
CA LEU A 496 -9.14 9.10 -11.91
C LEU A 496 -8.19 8.43 -10.92
N HIS A 497 -7.73 9.23 -9.98
CA HIS A 497 -6.87 8.85 -8.86
C HIS A 497 -7.59 9.20 -7.56
N ALA A 498 -7.37 8.39 -6.53
CA ALA A 498 -7.98 8.61 -5.23
C ALA A 498 -7.76 10.06 -4.75
N ASP A 499 -8.84 10.68 -4.26
CA ASP A 499 -8.90 12.08 -3.83
C ASP A 499 -8.73 13.14 -4.94
N ASP A 500 -8.92 12.78 -6.20
CA ASP A 500 -9.06 13.76 -7.27
C ASP A 500 -10.25 14.68 -7.04
N TYR A 501 -10.01 15.99 -7.08
CA TYR A 501 -11.07 17.00 -7.12
C TYR A 501 -11.32 17.41 -8.57
N LEU A 502 -12.56 17.21 -9.02
CA LEU A 502 -12.99 17.41 -10.38
C LEU A 502 -14.14 18.42 -10.41
N ARG A 503 -14.13 19.30 -11.39
CA ARG A 503 -15.28 20.12 -11.74
C ARG A 503 -16.00 19.42 -12.89
N LEU A 504 -17.11 18.76 -12.61
CA LEU A 504 -17.94 18.15 -13.64
C LEU A 504 -18.88 19.22 -14.18
N GLN A 505 -18.84 19.49 -15.48
CA GLN A 505 -19.76 20.43 -16.11
C GLN A 505 -21.17 19.81 -16.26
N GLU A 506 -22.14 20.65 -16.59
CA GLU A 506 -23.45 20.15 -17.00
C GLU A 506 -23.32 19.30 -18.28
N GLY A 507 -23.99 18.15 -18.31
CA GLY A 507 -24.02 17.25 -19.45
C GLY A 507 -23.88 15.78 -19.06
N ARG A 508 -23.62 14.96 -20.08
CA ARG A 508 -23.42 13.51 -19.92
C ARG A 508 -21.94 13.15 -19.88
N HIS A 509 -21.56 12.29 -18.95
CA HIS A 509 -20.19 11.87 -18.68
C HIS A 509 -20.05 10.37 -18.49
#